data_AF-A0A962EBY2-F1
#
_entry.id   AF-A0A962EBY2-F1
#
_cell.length_a   1.000
_cell.length_b   1.000
_cell.length_c   1.000
_cell.angle_alpha   90.00
_cell.angle_beta   90.00
_cell.angle_gamma   90.00
#
_symmetry.space_group_name_H-M   'P 1'
#
loop_
_entity.id
_entity.type
_entity.pdbx_description
1 polymer ?
#
loop_
_entity_poly.entity_id
_entity_poly.type
_entity_poly.pdbx_seq_one_letter_code
_entity_poly.pdbx_strand_id
1 'polypeptide(L)'
;MTAAQNEEADEAELLAQYEAYAAQIQESLTYHAGRAQIEGGKASVDLGADYRYLQQADARKVLEELWGNPPDESILGLIVPAEGSLIGAEAWAVAISYQNDGHVDDEDAAGIDYNDLLAEMQESTRDANPSRQAAGYGSI
;
A
#
# COMPACT_ATOMS: atom_id res chain seq x y z
N MET A 1 38.23 -20.86 -3.40
CA MET A 1 36.83 -21.00 -3.86
C MET A 1 35.94 -21.18 -2.63
N THR A 2 35.95 -20.27 -1.65
CA THR A 2 35.47 -20.65 -0.29
C THR A 2 34.87 -19.53 0.58
N ALA A 3 34.64 -18.31 0.08
CA ALA A 3 33.95 -17.26 0.85
C ALA A 3 32.81 -16.65 0.01
N ALA A 4 33.13 -16.13 -1.17
CA ALA A 4 32.14 -15.58 -2.09
C ALA A 4 31.04 -16.58 -2.50
N GLN A 5 31.38 -17.87 -2.67
CA GLN A 5 30.38 -18.91 -3.01
C GLN A 5 29.46 -19.27 -1.83
N ASN A 6 29.87 -19.00 -0.60
CA ASN A 6 29.03 -19.22 0.58
C ASN A 6 28.11 -18.01 0.82
N GLU A 7 28.61 -16.78 0.60
CA GLU A 7 27.78 -15.56 0.63
C GLU A 7 26.71 -15.56 -0.47
N GLU A 8 27.06 -15.91 -1.72
CA GLU A 8 26.09 -16.02 -2.82
C GLU A 8 25.03 -17.10 -2.55
N ALA A 9 25.40 -18.19 -1.86
CA ALA A 9 24.47 -19.24 -1.48
C ALA A 9 23.52 -18.78 -0.36
N ASP A 10 24.02 -18.07 0.65
CA ASP A 10 23.22 -17.50 1.73
C ASP A 10 22.24 -16.43 1.21
N GLU A 11 22.68 -15.57 0.28
CA GLU A 11 21.82 -14.57 -0.37
C GLU A 11 20.72 -15.22 -1.21
N ALA A 12 21.05 -16.25 -1.99
CA ALA A 12 20.08 -16.98 -2.79
C ALA A 12 19.04 -17.71 -1.93
N GLU A 13 19.46 -18.29 -0.80
CA GLU A 13 18.56 -18.97 0.13
C GLU A 13 17.64 -17.98 0.87
N LEU A 14 18.17 -16.80 1.24
CA LEU A 14 17.38 -15.71 1.80
C LEU A 14 16.33 -15.20 0.81
N LEU A 15 16.71 -15.01 -0.46
CA LEU A 15 15.82 -14.53 -1.50
C LEU A 15 14.70 -15.55 -1.77
N ALA A 16 15.04 -16.85 -1.82
CA ALA A 16 14.06 -17.92 -1.94
C ALA A 16 13.09 -17.99 -0.74
N GLN A 17 13.59 -17.78 0.49
CA GLN A 17 12.72 -17.69 1.67
C GLN A 17 11.78 -16.48 1.59
N TYR A 18 12.26 -15.32 1.15
CA TYR A 18 11.44 -14.14 0.95
C TYR A 18 10.35 -14.36 -0.10
N GLU A 19 10.69 -14.95 -1.25
CA GLU A 19 9.71 -15.30 -2.29
C GLU A 19 8.65 -16.30 -1.79
N ALA A 20 9.07 -17.32 -1.04
CA ALA A 20 8.15 -18.29 -0.44
C ALA A 20 7.21 -17.63 0.58
N TYR A 21 7.73 -16.71 1.41
CA TYR A 21 6.93 -15.96 2.36
C TYR A 21 5.92 -15.04 1.66
N ALA A 22 6.37 -14.30 0.64
CA ALA A 22 5.51 -13.45 -0.19
C ALA A 22 4.37 -14.25 -0.86
N ALA A 23 4.69 -15.44 -1.39
CA ALA A 23 3.70 -16.34 -1.97
C ALA A 23 2.67 -16.83 -0.94
N GLN A 24 3.10 -17.19 0.27
CA GLN A 24 2.20 -17.57 1.36
C GLN A 24 1.24 -16.46 1.75
N ILE A 25 1.72 -15.21 1.83
CA ILE A 25 0.85 -14.06 2.08
C ILE A 25 -0.21 -13.99 0.99
N GLN A 26 0.19 -13.98 -0.28
CA GLN A 26 -0.72 -13.85 -1.42
C GLN A 26 -1.78 -14.95 -1.47
N GLU A 27 -1.41 -16.19 -1.15
CA GLU A 27 -2.33 -17.33 -1.06
C GLU A 27 -3.28 -17.25 0.12
N SER A 28 -2.89 -16.60 1.22
CA SER A 28 -3.72 -16.42 2.41
C SER A 28 -4.80 -15.32 2.26
N LEU A 29 -4.74 -14.50 1.20
CA LEU A 29 -5.64 -13.37 1.00
C LEU A 29 -7.04 -13.83 0.63
N THR A 30 -8.04 -13.17 1.20
CA THR A 30 -9.46 -13.41 0.90
C THR A 30 -9.94 -12.41 -0.14
N TYR A 31 -10.10 -12.88 -1.37
CA TYR A 31 -10.57 -12.06 -2.48
C TYR A 31 -12.10 -12.07 -2.61
N HIS A 32 -12.68 -10.87 -2.71
CA HIS A 32 -14.10 -10.68 -3.00
C HIS A 32 -14.28 -10.23 -4.45
N ALA A 33 -14.98 -11.02 -5.26
CA ALA A 33 -15.27 -10.68 -6.65
C ALA A 33 -16.67 -10.08 -6.82
N GLY A 34 -16.87 -9.31 -7.90
CA GLY A 34 -18.15 -8.68 -8.22
C GLY A 34 -18.52 -7.56 -7.25
N ARG A 35 -19.68 -7.66 -6.60
CA ARG A 35 -20.14 -6.63 -5.66
C ARG A 35 -19.55 -6.87 -4.27
N ALA A 36 -18.76 -5.93 -3.79
CA ALA A 36 -18.17 -5.94 -2.46
C ALA A 36 -18.66 -4.74 -1.63
N GLN A 37 -18.90 -4.98 -0.34
CA GLN A 37 -19.25 -3.92 0.60
C GLN A 37 -17.98 -3.39 1.24
N ILE A 38 -17.84 -2.06 1.26
CA ILE A 38 -16.71 -1.42 1.95
C ILE A 38 -17.02 -1.42 3.44
N GLU A 39 -15.99 -1.71 4.24
CA GLU A 39 -16.08 -1.75 5.69
C GLU A 39 -16.58 -0.41 6.25
N GLY A 40 -17.44 -0.47 7.26
CA GLY A 40 -18.20 0.69 7.74
C GLY A 40 -19.56 0.90 7.06
N GLY A 41 -19.91 0.13 6.02
CA GLY A 41 -21.27 0.02 5.49
C GLY A 41 -21.80 1.24 4.73
N LYS A 42 -20.95 2.25 4.49
CA LYS A 42 -21.32 3.52 3.84
C LYS A 42 -21.34 3.43 2.32
N ALA A 43 -20.64 2.45 1.75
CA ALA A 43 -20.48 2.30 0.30
C ALA A 43 -20.34 0.84 -0.12
N SER A 44 -20.62 0.57 -1.38
CA SER A 44 -20.36 -0.71 -2.05
C SER A 44 -19.73 -0.45 -3.41
N VAL A 45 -18.83 -1.32 -3.83
CA VAL A 45 -18.20 -1.29 -5.15
C VAL A 45 -18.70 -2.45 -5.99
N ASP A 46 -18.81 -2.23 -7.30
CA ASP A 46 -19.13 -3.25 -8.28
C ASP A 46 -17.94 -3.37 -9.23
N LEU A 47 -17.21 -4.48 -9.09
CA LEU A 47 -15.89 -4.66 -9.70
C LEU A 47 -15.90 -5.47 -10.99
N GLY A 48 -17.07 -5.98 -11.40
CA GLY A 48 -17.17 -6.86 -12.56
C GLY A 48 -16.32 -8.12 -12.40
N ALA A 49 -15.74 -8.59 -13.52
CA ALA A 49 -14.90 -9.79 -13.57
C ALA A 49 -13.39 -9.49 -13.54
N ASP A 50 -12.99 -8.25 -13.87
CA ASP A 50 -11.59 -7.89 -14.08
C ASP A 50 -10.87 -7.49 -12.79
N TYR A 51 -11.61 -7.31 -11.70
CA TYR A 51 -11.07 -6.85 -10.41
C TYR A 51 -11.63 -7.63 -9.22
N ARG A 52 -10.85 -7.65 -8.15
CA ARG A 52 -11.19 -8.25 -6.86
C ARG A 52 -10.93 -7.24 -5.73
N TYR A 53 -11.70 -7.36 -4.67
CA TYR A 53 -11.59 -6.54 -3.47
C TYR A 53 -10.96 -7.33 -2.33
N LEU A 54 -10.05 -6.70 -1.60
CA LEU A 54 -9.51 -7.15 -0.33
C LEU A 54 -10.03 -6.21 0.76
N GLN A 55 -10.54 -6.78 1.85
CA GLN A 55 -10.95 -6.00 3.02
C GLN A 55 -9.72 -5.47 3.77
N GLN A 56 -9.96 -4.57 4.73
CA GLN A 56 -8.91 -3.85 5.47
C GLN A 56 -7.78 -4.77 5.96
N ALA A 57 -8.11 -5.90 6.59
CA ALA A 57 -7.11 -6.82 7.13
C ALA A 57 -6.15 -7.36 6.05
N ASP A 58 -6.66 -7.80 4.90
CA ASP A 58 -5.86 -8.34 3.81
C ASP A 58 -5.18 -7.24 2.99
N ALA A 59 -5.82 -6.07 2.88
CA ALA A 59 -5.22 -4.87 2.29
C ALA A 59 -3.94 -4.46 3.03
N ARG A 60 -3.97 -4.50 4.37
CA ARG A 60 -2.80 -4.21 5.21
C ARG A 60 -1.68 -5.23 5.02
N LYS A 61 -1.99 -6.53 4.93
CA LYS A 61 -0.96 -7.54 4.61
C LYS A 61 -0.25 -7.24 3.28
N VAL A 62 -1.01 -6.87 2.25
CA VAL A 62 -0.42 -6.52 0.95
C VAL A 62 0.44 -5.26 1.07
N LEU A 63 -0.11 -4.17 1.61
CA LEU A 63 0.62 -2.90 1.65
C LEU A 63 1.82 -2.95 2.59
N GLU A 64 1.65 -3.51 3.79
CA GLU A 64 2.66 -3.45 4.86
C GLU A 64 3.65 -4.60 4.79
N GLU A 65 3.18 -5.84 4.63
CA GLU A 65 4.05 -7.02 4.68
C GLU A 65 4.62 -7.36 3.31
N LEU A 66 3.81 -7.30 2.25
CA LEU A 66 4.24 -7.66 0.91
C LEU A 66 5.02 -6.53 0.23
N TRP A 67 4.52 -5.30 0.33
CA TRP A 67 5.10 -4.14 -0.37
C TRP A 67 5.99 -3.26 0.53
N GLY A 68 5.95 -3.47 1.84
CA GLY A 68 6.81 -2.74 2.78
C GLY A 68 6.40 -1.29 3.03
N ASN A 69 5.15 -0.92 2.75
CA ASN A 69 4.63 0.39 3.10
C ASN A 69 4.46 0.51 4.62
N PRO A 70 4.57 1.73 5.18
CA PRO A 70 4.27 1.95 6.59
C PRO A 70 2.84 1.57 6.95
N PRO A 71 2.56 1.20 8.21
CA PRO A 71 1.21 0.90 8.66
C PRO A 71 0.26 2.07 8.50
N ASP A 72 -0.93 1.81 7.96
CA ASP A 72 -1.97 2.81 7.75
C ASP A 72 -3.36 2.24 8.08
N GLU A 73 -3.93 2.70 9.20
CA GLU A 73 -5.26 2.30 9.68
C GLU A 73 -6.40 2.99 8.92
N SER A 74 -6.12 4.03 8.12
CA SER A 74 -7.13 4.75 7.34
C SER A 74 -7.58 3.98 6.09
N ILE A 75 -6.80 2.99 5.66
CA ILE A 75 -7.14 2.12 4.53
C ILE A 75 -8.29 1.19 4.93
N LEU A 76 -9.38 1.27 4.19
CA LEU A 76 -10.58 0.44 4.35
C LEU A 76 -10.55 -0.84 3.50
N GLY A 77 -9.72 -0.84 2.45
CA GLY A 77 -9.55 -2.00 1.58
C GLY A 77 -8.73 -1.70 0.33
N LEU A 78 -8.58 -2.72 -0.50
CA LEU A 78 -7.74 -2.69 -1.69
C LEU A 78 -8.51 -3.27 -2.88
N ILE A 79 -8.45 -2.62 -4.04
CA ILE A 79 -8.88 -3.21 -5.32
C ILE A 79 -7.65 -3.67 -6.07
N VAL A 80 -7.69 -4.90 -6.55
CA VAL A 80 -6.59 -5.55 -7.30
C VAL A 80 -7.12 -6.18 -8.58
N PRO A 81 -6.27 -6.39 -9.60
CA PRO A 81 -6.61 -7.20 -10.76
C PRO A 81 -7.12 -8.61 -10.41
N ALA A 82 -8.11 -9.09 -11.17
CA ALA A 82 -8.59 -10.47 -11.07
C ALA A 82 -7.54 -11.47 -11.55
N GLU A 83 -6.74 -11.09 -12.53
CA GLU A 83 -5.61 -11.85 -13.04
C GLU A 83 -4.31 -11.07 -12.78
N GLY A 84 -3.26 -11.78 -12.36
CA GLY A 84 -1.96 -11.19 -12.07
C GLY A 84 -1.47 -11.47 -10.65
N SER A 85 -0.19 -11.19 -10.44
CA SER A 85 0.51 -11.33 -9.17
C SER A 85 0.52 -9.99 -8.44
N LEU A 86 0.40 -10.03 -7.11
CA LEU A 86 0.67 -8.89 -6.23
C LEU A 86 2.16 -8.81 -5.85
N ILE A 87 2.95 -9.78 -6.31
CA ILE A 87 4.40 -9.85 -6.16
C ILE A 87 5.03 -9.48 -7.50
N GLY A 88 5.98 -8.57 -7.50
CA GLY A 88 6.71 -8.16 -8.71
C GLY A 88 6.55 -6.68 -9.04
N ALA A 89 7.30 -6.22 -10.04
CA ALA A 89 7.35 -4.79 -10.41
C ALA A 89 6.09 -4.30 -11.12
N GLU A 90 5.33 -5.21 -11.74
CA GLU A 90 4.06 -4.96 -12.39
C GLU A 90 2.85 -4.97 -11.44
N ALA A 91 3.06 -5.32 -10.16
CA ALA A 91 2.00 -5.37 -9.17
C ALA A 91 1.47 -3.96 -8.88
N TRP A 92 0.15 -3.81 -8.93
CA TRP A 92 -0.52 -2.56 -8.61
C TRP A 92 -1.86 -2.82 -7.93
N ALA A 93 -2.31 -1.80 -7.20
CA ALA A 93 -3.58 -1.85 -6.50
C ALA A 93 -4.11 -0.43 -6.26
N VAL A 94 -5.41 -0.33 -6.03
CA VAL A 94 -6.07 0.92 -5.63
C VAL A 94 -6.47 0.81 -4.18
N ALA A 95 -5.90 1.67 -3.34
CA ALA A 95 -6.24 1.76 -1.93
C ALA A 95 -7.50 2.61 -1.75
N ILE A 96 -8.45 2.11 -0.96
CA ILE A 96 -9.67 2.83 -0.60
C ILE A 96 -9.52 3.33 0.83
N SER A 97 -9.68 4.63 1.03
CA SER A 97 -9.78 5.25 2.36
C SER A 97 -11.00 6.17 2.42
N TYR A 98 -11.41 6.54 3.62
CA TYR A 98 -12.51 7.48 3.84
C TYR A 98 -12.03 8.63 4.71
N GLN A 99 -12.27 9.86 4.25
CA GLN A 99 -12.13 11.05 5.06
C GLN A 99 -13.47 11.77 5.14
N ASN A 100 -13.86 12.12 6.36
CA ASN A 100 -15.13 12.80 6.64
C ASN A 100 -14.97 14.31 6.56
N ASP A 101 -14.39 14.82 5.47
CA ASP A 101 -14.18 16.25 5.27
C ASP A 101 -14.87 16.67 3.98
N GLY A 102 -15.91 17.50 4.10
CA GLY A 102 -16.87 17.69 3.02
C GLY A 102 -17.75 18.93 3.18
N HIS A 103 -17.31 19.91 3.96
CA HIS A 103 -17.87 21.26 3.92
C HIS A 103 -16.72 22.24 3.72
N VAL A 104 -16.47 22.60 2.46
CA VAL A 104 -15.65 23.76 2.13
C VAL A 104 -16.64 24.89 1.89
N ASP A 105 -16.69 25.87 2.79
CA ASP A 105 -17.37 27.13 2.49
C ASP A 105 -16.67 27.76 1.28
N ASP A 106 -17.43 28.09 0.22
CA ASP A 106 -16.90 28.65 -1.05
C ASP A 106 -16.03 29.91 -0.86
N GLU A 107 -16.04 30.51 0.34
CA GLU A 107 -15.27 31.71 0.71
C GLU A 107 -13.76 31.44 0.97
N ASP A 108 -13.35 30.21 1.28
CA ASP A 108 -11.94 29.87 1.59
C ASP A 108 -11.09 29.44 0.37
N ALA A 109 -11.74 29.10 -0.75
CA ALA A 109 -11.05 28.63 -1.96
C ALA A 109 -10.17 29.69 -2.65
N ALA A 110 -10.35 30.98 -2.32
CA ALA A 110 -9.68 32.09 -2.98
C ALA A 110 -8.33 32.52 -2.36
N GLY A 111 -7.89 31.88 -1.26
CA GLY A 111 -6.73 32.33 -0.47
C GLY A 111 -5.46 31.48 -0.55
N ILE A 112 -5.44 30.39 -1.33
CA ILE A 112 -4.31 29.44 -1.32
C ILE A 112 -3.10 30.04 -2.06
N ASP A 113 -2.03 30.36 -1.34
CA ASP A 113 -0.72 30.65 -1.93
C ASP A 113 -0.02 29.33 -2.28
N TYR A 114 0.00 29.01 -3.56
CA TYR A 114 0.57 27.78 -4.09
C TYR A 114 2.09 27.65 -3.85
N ASN A 115 2.82 28.74 -3.62
CA ASN A 115 4.25 28.67 -3.30
C ASN A 115 4.46 28.24 -1.85
N ASP A 116 3.65 28.77 -0.93
CA ASP A 116 3.70 28.38 0.48
C ASP A 116 3.23 26.93 0.66
N LEU A 117 2.18 26.53 -0.08
CA LEU A 117 1.74 25.13 -0.11
C LEU A 117 2.84 24.19 -0.60
N LEU A 118 3.55 24.56 -1.67
CA LEU A 118 4.66 23.76 -2.19
C LEU A 118 5.84 23.69 -1.19
N ALA A 119 6.15 24.79 -0.52
CA ALA A 119 7.19 24.83 0.50
C ALA A 119 6.83 23.93 1.70
N GLU A 120 5.59 23.99 2.17
CA GLU A 120 5.07 23.18 3.27
C GLU A 120 5.06 21.68 2.91
N MET A 121 4.68 21.32 1.68
CA MET A 121 4.77 19.94 1.19
C MET A 121 6.22 19.41 1.16
N GLN A 122 7.18 20.26 0.76
CA GLN A 122 8.61 19.92 0.76
C GLN A 122 9.17 19.76 2.18
N GLU A 123 8.73 20.60 3.12
CA GLU A 123 9.11 20.55 4.53
C GLU A 123 8.55 19.30 5.20
N SER A 124 7.24 19.03 5.07
CA SER A 124 6.61 17.80 5.58
C SER A 124 7.27 16.53 5.04
N THR A 125 7.68 16.52 3.77
CA THR A 125 8.41 15.38 3.17
C THR A 125 9.78 15.19 3.83
N ARG A 126 10.51 16.29 4.08
CA ARG A 126 11.79 16.23 4.80
C ARG A 126 11.62 15.76 6.25
N ASP A 127 10.57 16.21 6.93
CA ASP A 127 10.35 15.91 8.35
C ASP A 127 9.81 14.49 8.58
N ALA A 128 9.15 13.89 7.59
CA ALA A 128 8.71 12.49 7.65
C ALA A 128 9.86 11.49 7.47
N ASN A 129 10.94 11.89 6.76
CA ASN A 129 12.05 11.00 6.43
C ASN A 129 12.83 10.43 7.63
N PRO A 130 13.16 11.20 8.68
CA PRO A 130 13.82 10.67 9.87
C PRO A 130 13.04 9.53 10.55
N SER A 131 11.72 9.67 10.67
CA SER A 131 10.86 8.65 11.26
C SER A 131 10.78 7.39 10.38
N ARG A 132 10.77 7.57 9.06
CA ARG A 132 10.83 6.46 8.09
C ARG A 132 12.17 5.72 8.19
N GLN A 133 13.28 6.44 8.21
CA GLN A 133 14.62 5.87 8.35
C GLN A 133 14.82 5.16 9.69
N ALA A 134 14.35 5.75 10.80
CA ALA A 134 14.44 5.15 12.13
C ALA A 134 13.65 3.83 12.22
N ALA A 135 12.57 3.70 11.45
CA ALA A 135 11.79 2.48 11.34
C ALA A 135 12.28 1.52 10.23
N GLY A 136 13.45 1.79 9.62
CA GLY A 136 14.08 0.91 8.62
C GLY A 136 13.57 1.08 7.19
N TYR A 137 12.75 2.10 6.93
CA TYR A 137 12.23 2.41 5.61
C TYR A 137 13.11 3.42 4.86
N GLY A 138 13.06 3.41 3.53
CA GLY A 138 13.73 4.40 2.69
C GLY A 138 13.17 5.82 2.85
N SER A 139 13.99 6.82 2.49
CA SER A 139 13.54 8.21 2.35
C SER A 139 12.77 8.41 1.05
N ILE A 140 11.84 9.35 1.09
CA ILE A 140 11.09 9.87 -0.05
C ILE A 140 11.50 11.31 -0.36
#